data_AF-A0A2D7JZE7-F1
#
_entry.id   AF-A0A2D7JZE7-F1
#
_cell.length_a   1.000
_cell.length_b   1.000
_cell.length_c   1.000
_cell.angle_alpha   90.00
_cell.angle_beta   90.00
_cell.angle_gamma   90.00
#
_symmetry.space_group_name_H-M   'P 1'
#
loop_
_entity.id
_entity.type
_entity.pdbx_description
1 polymer ?
#
loop_
_entity_poly.entity_id
_entity_poly.type
_entity_poly.pdbx_seq_one_letter_code
_entity_poly.pdbx_strand_id
1 'polypeptide(L)' 'MMTEKIRHEFGFIEAKTSGGAVFEQGVKQSKEHKAIRKIAEPLMAKHWKDKVTNLHRIYKVAEYLLKRSKRAK' A
#
# COMPACT_ATOMS: atom_id res chain seq x y z
N MET A 1 -16.03 28.36 -24.93
CA MET A 1 -15.67 28.53 -23.50
C MET A 1 -15.61 27.16 -22.84
N MET A 2 -14.50 26.79 -22.21
CA MET A 2 -14.39 25.54 -21.42
C MET A 2 -15.31 25.64 -20.19
N THR A 3 -16.19 24.66 -20.01
CA THR A 3 -17.15 24.60 -18.90
C THR A 3 -16.41 24.43 -17.56
N GLU A 4 -16.95 24.98 -16.46
CA GLU A 4 -16.30 24.99 -15.14
C GLU A 4 -15.98 23.58 -14.61
N LYS A 5 -16.78 22.58 -14.97
CA LYS A 5 -16.51 21.17 -14.66
C LYS A 5 -15.16 20.68 -15.22
N ILE A 6 -14.84 21.03 -16.46
CA ILE A 6 -13.60 20.59 -17.13
C ILE A 6 -12.37 21.24 -16.47
N ARG A 7 -12.47 22.50 -16.01
CA ARG A 7 -11.39 23.19 -15.29
C ARG A 7 -11.16 22.59 -13.89
N HIS A 8 -12.23 22.23 -13.19
CA HIS A 8 -12.12 21.59 -11.88
C HIS A 8 -11.52 20.19 -11.98
N GLU A 9 -11.90 19.40 -13.00
CA GLU A 9 -11.29 18.09 -13.28
C GLU A 9 -9.80 18.23 -13.62
N PHE A 10 -9.43 19.19 -14.46
CA PHE A 10 -8.02 19.41 -14.84
C PHE A 10 -7.16 19.82 -13.63
N GLY A 11 -7.58 20.83 -12.86
CA GLY A 11 -6.85 21.26 -11.66
C GLY A 11 -6.78 20.20 -10.56
N PHE A 12 -7.81 19.35 -10.45
CA PHE A 12 -7.81 18.22 -9.52
C PHE A 12 -6.84 17.10 -9.94
N ILE A 13 -6.76 16.81 -11.24
CA ILE A 13 -5.80 15.83 -11.78
C ILE A 13 -4.37 16.35 -11.57
N GLU A 14 -4.10 17.60 -11.91
CA GLU A 14 -2.79 18.23 -11.75
C GLU A 14 -2.34 18.26 -10.27
N ALA A 15 -3.24 18.57 -9.34
CA ALA A 15 -2.96 18.51 -7.91
C ALA A 15 -2.66 17.08 -7.42
N LYS A 16 -3.37 16.06 -7.94
CA LYS A 16 -3.12 14.64 -7.62
C LYS A 16 -1.80 14.12 -8.19
N THR A 17 -1.42 14.59 -9.37
CA THR A 17 -0.14 14.22 -10.01
C THR A 17 0.99 15.16 -9.62
N SER A 18 0.71 16.18 -8.81
CA SER A 18 1.74 17.12 -8.33
C SER A 18 2.81 16.36 -7.54
N GLY A 19 4.07 16.75 -7.71
CA GLY A 19 5.21 16.03 -7.14
C GLY A 19 5.15 15.85 -5.63
N GLY A 20 4.54 16.81 -4.91
CA GLY A 20 4.32 16.71 -3.45
C GLY A 20 3.32 15.63 -3.06
N ALA A 21 2.18 15.53 -3.76
CA ALA A 21 1.15 14.52 -3.50
C ALA A 21 1.64 13.10 -3.84
N VAL A 22 2.36 12.94 -4.96
CA VAL A 22 2.97 11.67 -5.36
C VAL A 22 4.05 11.24 -4.35
N PHE A 23 4.85 12.18 -3.85
CA PHE A 23 5.87 11.91 -2.83
C PHE A 23 5.25 11.41 -1.52
N GLU A 24 4.21 12.09 -1.00
CA GLU A 24 3.54 11.67 0.23
C GLU A 24 2.92 10.27 0.08
N GLN A 25 2.23 10.02 -1.03
CA GLN A 25 1.66 8.71 -1.33
C GLN A 25 2.73 7.62 -1.40
N GLY A 26 3.86 7.90 -2.07
CA GLY A 26 4.99 6.99 -2.19
C GLY A 26 5.65 6.68 -0.83
N VAL A 27 5.79 7.69 0.03
CA VAL A 27 6.30 7.52 1.41
C VAL A 27 5.36 6.66 2.23
N LYS A 28 4.04 6.89 2.14
CA LYS A 28 3.04 6.11 2.86
C LYS A 28 3.03 4.64 2.42
N GLN A 29 3.03 4.39 1.10
CA GLN A 29 3.14 3.05 0.54
C GLN A 29 4.43 2.36 0.98
N SER A 30 5.58 3.04 0.89
CA SER A 30 6.88 2.47 1.30
C SER A 30 6.88 2.03 2.77
N LYS A 31 6.31 2.85 3.67
CA LYS A 31 6.17 2.51 5.09
C LYS A 31 5.26 1.30 5.29
N GLU A 32 4.14 1.23 4.57
CA GLU A 32 3.20 0.10 4.65
C GLU A 32 3.84 -1.20 4.16
N HIS A 33 4.48 -1.20 2.99
CA HIS A 33 5.18 -2.37 2.46
C HIS A 33 6.30 -2.84 3.39
N LYS A 34 7.06 -1.92 4.00
CA LYS A 34 8.08 -2.26 4.99
C LYS A 34 7.48 -2.95 6.21
N ALA A 35 6.34 -2.48 6.71
CA ALA A 35 5.65 -3.11 7.84
C ALA A 35 5.13 -4.52 7.50
N ILE A 36 4.54 -4.71 6.31
CA ILE A 36 4.09 -6.03 5.84
C ILE A 36 5.27 -6.99 5.75
N ARG A 37 6.41 -6.58 5.17
CA ARG A 37 7.61 -7.42 5.08
C ARG A 37 8.11 -7.87 6.45
N LYS A 38 8.16 -6.96 7.43
CA LYS A 38 8.58 -7.29 8.80
C LYS A 38 7.72 -8.39 9.46
N ILE A 39 6.42 -8.43 9.15
CA ILE A 39 5.50 -9.48 9.63
C ILE A 39 5.64 -10.76 8.78
N ALA A 40 5.85 -10.62 7.47
CA ALA A 40 5.96 -11.73 6.53
C ALA A 40 7.26 -12.53 6.69
N GLU A 41 8.39 -11.90 7.02
CA GLU A 41 9.71 -12.54 7.19
C GLU A 41 9.70 -13.77 8.11
N PRO A 42 9.21 -13.71 9.37
CA PRO A 42 9.15 -14.88 10.23
C PRO A 42 8.19 -15.97 9.71
N LEU A 43 7.12 -15.56 9.02
CA LEU A 43 6.16 -16.49 8.42
C LEU A 43 6.76 -17.20 7.18
N MET A 44 7.57 -16.50 6.39
CA MET A 44 8.34 -17.07 5.28
C MET A 44 9.33 -18.10 5.78
N ALA A 45 10.13 -17.78 6.79
CA ALA A 45 11.11 -18.70 7.36
C ALA A 45 10.47 -20.02 7.83
N LYS A 46 9.24 -19.98 8.33
CA LYS A 46 8.52 -21.16 8.84
C LYS A 46 7.66 -21.89 7.80
N HIS A 47 7.08 -21.16 6.84
CA HIS A 47 5.99 -21.68 6.00
C HIS A 47 6.20 -21.57 4.48
N TRP A 48 7.25 -20.91 3.99
CA TRP A 48 7.47 -20.76 2.54
C TRP A 48 7.64 -22.12 1.85
N LYS A 49 8.56 -22.96 2.34
CA LYS A 49 8.83 -24.32 1.80
C LYS A 49 9.03 -24.33 0.27
N ASP A 50 9.66 -23.28 -0.28
CA ASP A 50 9.89 -23.07 -1.72
C ASP A 50 8.65 -23.12 -2.62
N LYS A 51 7.45 -22.92 -2.04
CA LYS A 51 6.19 -22.87 -2.79
C LYS A 51 5.70 -21.44 -2.93
N VAL A 52 5.62 -20.96 -4.16
CA VAL A 52 5.12 -19.61 -4.49
C VAL A 52 3.69 -19.37 -3.97
N THR A 53 2.85 -20.40 -3.93
CA THR A 53 1.50 -20.32 -3.37
C THR A 53 1.50 -20.04 -1.86
N ASN A 54 2.49 -20.57 -1.13
CA ASN A 54 2.67 -20.28 0.28
C ASN A 54 3.17 -18.86 0.48
N LEU A 55 4.09 -18.38 -0.36
CA LEU A 55 4.57 -17.01 -0.34
C LEU A 55 3.40 -16.01 -0.44
N HIS A 56 2.51 -16.18 -1.42
CA HIS A 56 1.33 -15.33 -1.57
C HIS A 56 0.39 -15.37 -0.35
N ARG A 57 0.19 -16.56 0.24
CA ARG A 57 -0.63 -16.72 1.45
C ARG A 57 0.00 -16.00 2.64
N ILE A 58 1.31 -16.09 2.81
CA ILE A 58 2.05 -15.41 3.86
C ILE A 58 1.86 -13.89 3.75
N TYR A 59 2.01 -13.32 2.56
CA TYR A 59 1.80 -11.89 2.34
C TYR A 59 0.36 -11.45 2.62
N LYS A 60 -0.64 -12.23 2.21
CA LYS A 60 -2.06 -11.95 2.56
C LYS A 60 -2.31 -11.98 4.06
N VAL A 61 -1.73 -12.95 4.77
CA VAL A 61 -1.83 -13.05 6.23
C VAL A 61 -1.14 -11.87 6.91
N ALA A 62 0.07 -11.50 6.46
CA ALA A 62 0.80 -10.36 6.99
C ALA A 62 0.04 -9.04 6.79
N GLU A 63 -0.57 -8.84 5.62
CA GLU A 63 -1.43 -7.69 5.34
C GLU A 63 -2.66 -7.67 6.25
N TYR A 64 -3.33 -8.82 6.44
CA TYR A 64 -4.46 -8.93 7.36
C TYR A 64 -4.07 -8.61 8.81
N LEU A 65 -2.95 -9.15 9.29
CA LEU A 65 -2.45 -8.90 10.63
C LEU A 65 -2.11 -7.43 10.85
N LEU A 66 -1.47 -6.77 9.86
CA LEU A 66 -1.19 -5.33 9.92
C LEU A 66 -2.46 -4.49 9.95
N LYS A 67 -3.46 -4.83 9.13
CA LYS A 67 -4.77 -4.14 9.16
C LYS A 67 -5.47 -4.38 10.49
N ARG A 68 -5.40 -5.59 11.04
CA ARG A 68 -5.97 -5.97 12.33
C ARG A 68 -5.30 -5.23 13.49
N SER A 69 -3.99 -5.09 13.51
CA SER A 69 -3.28 -4.39 14.60
C SER A 69 -3.61 -2.89 14.67
N LYS A 70 -4.07 -2.31 13.55
CA LYS A 70 -4.55 -0.91 13.49
C LYS A 70 -6.03 -0.78 13.89
N ARG A 71 -6.78 -1.89 13.90
CA ARG A 71 -8.21 -1.93 14.18
C ARG A 71 -8.47 -1.97 15.69
N ALA A 72 -8.03 -0.93 16.38
CA ALA A 72 -8.22 -0.64 17.81
C ALA A 72 -7.66 -1.66 18.83
N LYS A 73 -7.10 -1.11 19.90
CA LYS A 73 -7.09 -1.70 21.24
C LYS A 73 -8.36 -1.21 21.94
#